data_AF-A0A1H7R101-F1
#
_entry.id   AF-A0A1H7R101-F1
#
_cell.length_a   1.000
_cell.length_b   1.000
_cell.length_c   1.000
_cell.angle_alpha   90.00
_cell.angle_beta   90.00
_cell.angle_gamma   90.00
#
_symmetry.space_group_name_H-M   'P 1'
#
loop_
_entity.id
_entity.type
_entity.pdbx_description
1 polymer ?
#
loop_
_entity_poly.entity_id
_entity_poly.type
_entity_poly.pdbx_seq_one_letter_code
_entity_poly.pdbx_strand_id
1 'polypeptide(L)'
;MRHPNEGVLRRLVDEPAGVSDADRTHVSGCPVCLRALDDARADAQLVGAALGGSGAVDTDAAWARFSAAGSSTVPASRPARAATRRRWGAAARRPAVAALGAVVLLTGAGVAAANDWLPIFQTERVDPVEVTATDLVQVPDLSAYGDLQITRQPDPEQVPDAATARERTGLDVPEVAELPEGVTGEPAYQVAGVVGATFTFSADQAAQAAAAEGEVLPPPPPGIDGSTLRFQAGPGVAAMWSQPTGVPTLVVARVGAPQVFSSGVPFETVRDYLLSLPGLPDGLADQLRDLSTDAATLPLPVPAELVTSSTADVDGSEATVLTSRNGLFAGVVWVEDGVMTGVAGSLSADELLSVARGLG
;
A
#
# COMPACT_ATOMS: atom_id res chain seq x y z
N MET A 1 14.92 28.06 14.14
CA MET A 1 14.68 26.91 13.24
C MET A 1 14.54 27.43 11.82
N ARG A 2 14.87 26.62 10.80
CA ARG A 2 14.85 27.07 9.39
C ARG A 2 13.54 26.62 8.73
N HIS A 3 12.89 27.51 7.99
CA HIS A 3 11.74 27.13 7.15
C HIS A 3 12.25 26.44 5.88
N PRO A 4 11.64 25.33 5.45
CA PRO A 4 11.90 24.73 4.14
C PRO A 4 11.63 25.74 3.02
N ASN A 5 12.37 25.63 1.93
CA ASN A 5 12.11 26.45 0.75
C ASN A 5 10.85 25.98 0.02
N GLU A 6 10.33 26.84 -0.87
CA GLU A 6 9.13 26.55 -1.67
C GLU A 6 9.22 25.24 -2.46
N GLY A 7 10.40 24.89 -2.99
CA GLY A 7 10.60 23.65 -3.73
C GLY A 7 10.36 22.40 -2.86
N VAL A 8 10.72 22.45 -1.58
CA VAL A 8 10.44 21.36 -0.62
C VAL A 8 8.95 21.29 -0.32
N LEU A 9 8.25 22.43 -0.20
CA LEU A 9 6.81 22.46 0.02
C LEU A 9 6.04 21.92 -1.19
N ARG A 10 6.43 22.28 -2.41
CA ARG A 10 5.85 21.72 -3.65
C ARG A 10 6.14 20.22 -3.77
N ARG A 11 7.36 19.78 -3.46
CA ARG A 11 7.68 18.35 -3.40
C ARG A 11 6.86 17.60 -2.35
N LEU A 12 6.49 18.26 -1.25
CA LEU A 12 5.60 17.64 -0.24
C LEU A 12 4.18 17.41 -0.78
N VAL A 13 3.74 18.20 -1.76
CA VAL A 13 2.47 18.01 -2.47
C VAL A 13 2.59 16.89 -3.51
N ASP A 14 3.66 16.90 -4.31
CA ASP A 14 3.81 16.00 -5.46
C ASP A 14 4.38 14.61 -5.10
N GLU A 15 5.33 14.55 -4.15
CA GLU A 15 6.11 13.36 -3.78
C GLU A 15 6.50 13.40 -2.29
N PRO A 16 5.54 13.23 -1.36
CA PRO A 16 5.76 13.43 0.08
C PRO A 16 6.83 12.49 0.67
N ALA A 17 7.02 11.30 0.10
CA ALA A 17 8.08 10.35 0.49
C ALA A 17 9.50 10.86 0.14
N GLY A 18 9.62 11.81 -0.78
CA GLY A 18 10.89 12.43 -1.18
C GLY A 18 11.33 13.59 -0.27
N VAL A 19 10.55 13.95 0.75
CA VAL A 19 10.83 15.03 1.70
C VAL A 19 11.33 14.47 3.03
N SER A 20 12.37 15.09 3.60
CA SER A 20 12.99 14.63 4.85
C SER A 20 12.02 14.67 6.04
N ASP A 21 12.14 13.71 6.97
CA ASP A 21 11.29 13.64 8.17
C ASP A 21 11.37 14.91 9.04
N ALA A 22 12.54 15.53 9.08
CA ALA A 22 12.76 16.78 9.79
C ALA A 22 11.95 17.93 9.18
N ASP A 23 11.90 18.02 7.84
CA ASP A 23 11.09 19.03 7.15
C ASP A 23 9.60 18.73 7.30
N ARG A 24 9.18 17.46 7.22
CA ARG A 24 7.77 17.05 7.44
C ARG A 24 7.29 17.41 8.85
N THR A 25 8.10 17.10 9.87
CA THR A 25 7.82 17.41 11.28
C THR A 25 7.80 18.91 11.54
N HIS A 26 8.70 19.67 10.93
CA HIS A 26 8.71 21.13 11.06
C HIS A 26 7.48 21.76 10.39
N VAL A 27 7.10 21.29 9.20
CA VAL A 27 5.95 21.81 8.46
C VAL A 27 4.64 21.55 9.21
N SER A 28 4.44 20.34 9.75
CA SER A 28 3.23 20.00 10.52
C SER A 28 3.07 20.84 11.80
N GLY A 29 4.17 21.27 12.42
CA GLY A 29 4.17 22.10 13.63
C GLY A 29 4.26 23.61 13.40
N CYS A 30 4.37 24.09 12.15
CA CYS A 30 4.67 25.50 11.86
C CYS A 30 3.55 26.20 11.06
N PRO A 31 2.79 27.14 11.67
CA PRO A 31 1.69 27.83 10.98
C PRO A 31 2.07 28.60 9.72
N VAL A 32 3.32 29.06 9.63
CA VAL A 32 3.83 29.75 8.42
C VAL A 32 4.03 28.77 7.28
N CYS A 33 4.59 27.60 7.56
CA CYS A 33 4.82 26.56 6.57
C CYS A 33 3.51 25.88 6.15
N LEU A 34 2.54 25.74 7.05
CA LEU A 34 1.20 25.23 6.73
C LEU A 34 0.50 26.15 5.72
N ARG A 35 0.50 27.47 5.95
CA ARG A 35 -0.08 28.42 4.97
C ARG A 35 0.61 28.33 3.61
N ALA A 36 1.94 28.29 3.59
CA ALA A 36 2.69 28.18 2.33
C ALA A 36 2.47 26.82 1.63
N LEU A 37 2.20 25.75 2.37
CA LEU A 37 1.84 24.45 1.82
C LEU A 37 0.41 24.46 1.24
N ASP A 38 -0.52 25.14 1.90
CA ASP A 38 -1.88 25.32 1.39
C ASP A 38 -1.90 26.18 0.12
N ASP A 39 -1.08 27.23 0.05
CA ASP A 39 -0.87 27.99 -1.18
C ASP A 39 -0.33 27.10 -2.31
N ALA A 40 0.66 26.24 -2.02
CA ALA A 40 1.20 25.30 -3.00
C ALA A 40 0.16 24.27 -3.49
N ARG A 41 -0.73 23.80 -2.61
CA ARG A 41 -1.86 22.93 -2.98
C ARG A 41 -2.88 23.64 -3.85
N ALA A 42 -3.23 24.88 -3.50
CA ALA A 42 -4.16 25.70 -4.27
C ALA A 42 -3.62 25.98 -5.69
N ASP A 43 -2.33 26.29 -5.82
CA ASP A 43 -1.66 26.46 -7.10
C ASP A 43 -1.70 25.16 -7.93
N ALA A 44 -1.37 24.01 -7.31
CA ALA A 44 -1.43 22.71 -7.98
C ALA A 44 -2.85 22.38 -8.49
N GLN A 45 -3.88 22.66 -7.70
CA GLN A 45 -5.27 22.49 -8.09
C GLN A 45 -5.67 23.42 -9.25
N LEU A 46 -5.29 24.70 -9.17
CA LEU A 46 -5.58 25.69 -10.21
C LEU A 46 -4.92 25.29 -11.55
N VAL A 47 -3.64 24.92 -11.51
CA VAL A 47 -2.90 24.47 -12.69
C VAL A 47 -3.47 23.15 -13.21
N GLY A 48 -3.78 22.20 -12.32
CA GLY A 48 -4.43 20.93 -12.69
C GLY A 48 -5.76 21.15 -13.39
N ALA A 49 -6.61 22.05 -12.90
CA ALA A 49 -7.87 22.42 -13.54
C ALA A 49 -7.67 23.10 -14.90
N ALA A 50 -6.65 23.97 -15.03
CA ALA A 50 -6.33 24.64 -16.28
C ALA A 50 -5.77 23.68 -17.34
N LEU A 51 -4.99 22.67 -16.93
CA LEU A 51 -4.42 21.65 -17.80
C LEU A 51 -5.38 20.49 -18.10
N GLY A 52 -6.33 20.21 -17.21
CA GLY A 52 -7.36 19.17 -17.39
C GLY A 52 -8.37 19.48 -18.49
N GLY A 53 -8.42 20.73 -18.96
CA GLY A 53 -9.19 21.13 -20.13
C GLY A 53 -8.47 20.79 -21.44
N SER A 54 -8.49 19.52 -21.84
CA SER A 54 -8.20 19.16 -23.23
C SER A 54 -9.50 18.77 -23.93
N GLY A 55 -9.91 19.57 -24.92
CA GLY A 55 -10.94 19.12 -25.87
C GLY A 55 -10.45 17.86 -26.60
N ALA A 56 -11.37 17.07 -27.17
CA ALA A 56 -11.04 15.83 -27.85
C ALA A 56 -9.83 16.00 -28.80
N VAL A 57 -8.70 15.38 -28.42
CA VAL A 57 -7.46 15.43 -29.19
C VAL A 57 -7.54 14.32 -30.23
N ASP A 58 -7.50 14.69 -31.51
CA ASP A 58 -7.34 13.74 -32.59
C ASP A 58 -5.88 13.24 -32.61
N THR A 59 -5.66 12.13 -31.92
CA THR A 59 -4.34 11.51 -31.75
C THR A 59 -3.77 11.03 -33.08
N ASP A 60 -4.61 10.59 -34.01
CA ASP A 60 -4.19 10.12 -35.33
C ASP A 60 -3.71 11.27 -36.21
N ALA A 61 -4.44 12.38 -36.24
CA ALA A 61 -4.01 13.59 -36.94
C ALA A 61 -2.79 14.27 -36.29
N ALA A 62 -2.64 14.17 -34.96
CA ALA A 62 -1.44 14.63 -34.26
C ALA A 62 -0.22 13.77 -34.60
N TRP A 63 -0.38 12.45 -34.60
CA TRP A 63 0.66 11.49 -34.96
C TRP A 63 1.09 11.64 -36.42
N ALA A 64 0.14 11.74 -37.35
CA ALA A 64 0.42 11.94 -38.76
C ALA A 64 1.24 13.22 -39.03
N ARG A 65 0.94 14.32 -38.32
CA ARG A 65 1.72 15.57 -38.40
C ARG A 65 3.13 15.40 -37.84
N PHE A 66 3.28 14.70 -36.72
CA PHE A 66 4.58 14.44 -36.10
C PHE A 66 5.47 13.58 -37.01
N SER A 67 4.93 12.49 -37.56
CA SER A 67 5.64 11.61 -38.48
C SER A 67 6.01 12.30 -39.80
N ALA A 68 5.13 13.18 -40.30
CA ALA A 68 5.43 14.01 -41.47
C ALA A 68 6.53 15.04 -41.18
N ALA A 69 6.55 15.64 -39.98
CA ALA A 69 7.60 16.58 -39.56
C ALA A 69 8.97 15.89 -39.36
N GLY A 70 8.99 14.64 -38.89
CA GLY A 70 10.19 13.81 -38.77
C GLY A 70 10.85 13.42 -40.11
N SER A 71 10.17 13.66 -41.23
CA SER A 71 10.69 13.44 -42.59
C SER A 71 11.36 14.70 -43.19
N SER A 72 11.30 15.84 -42.49
CA SER A 72 12.07 17.02 -42.85
C SER A 72 13.44 16.93 -42.20
N THR A 73 14.49 16.91 -43.01
CA THR A 73 15.90 16.92 -42.57
C THR A 73 16.13 18.00 -41.51
N VAL A 74 16.21 17.58 -40.25
CA VAL A 74 16.62 18.42 -39.14
C VAL A 74 18.09 18.81 -39.39
N PRO A 75 18.46 20.10 -39.36
CA PRO A 75 19.87 20.47 -39.40
C PRO A 75 20.52 19.90 -38.15
N ALA A 76 21.56 19.08 -38.33
CA ALA A 76 22.29 18.41 -37.27
C ALA A 76 22.53 19.37 -36.09
N SER A 77 21.86 19.09 -34.96
CA SER A 77 22.06 19.84 -33.73
C SER A 77 23.51 19.64 -33.31
N ARG A 78 24.29 20.73 -33.26
CA ARG A 78 25.65 20.71 -32.72
C ARG A 78 25.61 20.10 -31.32
N PRO A 79 26.48 19.13 -30.98
CA PRO A 79 26.51 18.59 -29.63
C PRO A 79 26.86 19.72 -28.66
N ALA A 80 25.95 19.98 -27.71
CA ALA A 80 26.26 20.84 -26.59
C ALA A 80 27.49 20.26 -25.88
N ARG A 81 28.54 21.08 -25.70
CA ARG A 81 29.73 20.68 -24.96
C ARG A 81 29.29 20.24 -23.56
N ALA A 82 29.48 18.96 -23.27
CA ALA A 82 29.25 18.41 -21.94
C ALA A 82 30.05 19.24 -20.92
N ALA A 83 29.35 19.87 -19.99
CA ALA A 83 29.97 20.50 -18.84
C ALA A 83 30.80 19.45 -18.10
N THR A 84 32.08 19.72 -17.94
CA THR A 84 33.03 18.86 -17.25
C THR A 84 32.58 18.69 -15.79
N ARG A 85 32.05 17.51 -15.45
CA ARG A 85 31.76 17.13 -14.08
C ARG A 85 33.07 17.18 -13.27
N ARG A 86 33.14 18.16 -12.38
CA ARG A 86 34.25 18.36 -11.44
C ARG A 86 34.30 17.12 -10.54
N ARG A 87 35.38 16.33 -10.68
CA ARG A 87 35.69 15.20 -9.80
C ARG A 87 35.85 15.72 -8.37
N TRP A 88 34.93 15.35 -7.49
CA TRP A 88 35.15 15.42 -6.05
C TRP A 88 35.53 14.02 -5.59
N GLY A 89 36.73 13.96 -5.01
CA GLY A 89 37.39 12.74 -4.63
C GLY A 89 36.67 12.00 -3.51
N ALA A 90 36.93 10.70 -3.51
CA ALA A 90 36.74 9.73 -2.45
C ALA A 90 36.59 10.33 -1.04
N ALA A 91 35.42 10.10 -0.45
CA ALA A 91 35.26 9.97 0.99
C ALA A 91 34.24 8.87 1.27
N ALA A 92 34.70 7.86 2.02
CA ALA A 92 33.95 6.81 2.71
C ALA A 92 33.08 5.86 1.86
N ARG A 93 33.71 4.74 1.48
CA ARG A 93 33.03 3.48 1.23
C ARG A 93 32.27 3.05 2.49
N ARG A 94 30.94 2.96 2.41
CA ARG A 94 30.12 2.06 3.22
C ARG A 94 28.99 1.54 2.34
N PRO A 95 28.82 0.22 2.15
CA PRO A 95 27.60 -0.30 1.56
C PRO A 95 26.52 -0.23 2.64
N ALA A 96 25.60 0.74 2.52
CA ALA A 96 24.36 0.72 3.26
C ALA A 96 23.28 0.25 2.28
N VAL A 97 23.14 -1.06 2.23
CA VAL A 97 21.99 -1.76 1.68
C VAL A 97 20.74 -1.23 2.39
N ALA A 98 19.69 -1.02 1.61
CA ALA A 98 18.35 -0.74 2.09
C ALA A 98 17.93 -1.83 3.09
N ALA A 99 17.82 -1.44 4.35
CA ALA A 99 17.17 -2.20 5.40
C ALA A 99 16.25 -1.21 6.09
N LEU A 100 14.94 -1.40 5.91
CA LEU A 100 13.93 -0.80 6.76
C LEU A 100 14.23 -1.27 8.19
N GLY A 101 14.61 -0.31 9.03
CA GLY A 101 15.19 -0.55 10.34
C GLY A 101 14.17 -1.06 11.35
N ALA A 102 14.60 -2.12 12.03
CA ALA A 102 14.15 -2.60 13.33
C ALA A 102 13.80 -1.48 14.33
N VAL A 103 12.68 -1.67 15.04
CA VAL A 103 12.56 -1.22 16.43
C VAL A 103 12.76 -2.44 17.32
N VAL A 104 13.89 -2.45 18.02
CA VAL A 104 14.15 -3.32 19.17
C VAL A 104 13.59 -2.62 20.40
N LEU A 105 12.68 -3.29 21.12
CA LEU A 105 12.52 -3.12 22.56
C LEU A 105 12.51 -4.50 23.22
N LEU A 106 13.63 -4.85 23.85
CA LEU A 106 13.72 -5.89 24.85
C LEU A 106 13.47 -5.26 26.22
N THR A 107 12.35 -5.58 26.86
CA THR A 107 12.26 -5.81 28.31
C THR A 107 10.98 -6.57 28.62
N GLY A 108 11.08 -7.70 29.30
CA GLY A 108 9.96 -8.31 30.03
C GLY A 108 9.61 -9.71 29.60
N ALA A 109 10.04 -10.68 30.39
CA ALA A 109 9.67 -12.09 30.27
C ALA A 109 8.16 -12.29 30.51
N GLY A 110 7.59 -13.33 29.90
CA GLY A 110 6.31 -13.86 30.35
C GLY A 110 5.56 -14.66 29.29
N VAL A 111 5.89 -15.93 29.19
CA VAL A 111 5.00 -17.07 28.87
C VAL A 111 3.68 -16.75 28.15
N ALA A 112 3.48 -17.37 26.99
CA ALA A 112 2.18 -17.97 26.66
C ALA A 112 2.47 -19.42 26.27
N ALA A 113 2.33 -20.36 27.19
CA ALA A 113 1.05 -20.99 27.53
C ALA A 113 0.48 -21.66 26.29
N ALA A 114 0.43 -22.98 26.31
CA ALA A 114 -0.37 -23.77 25.39
C ALA A 114 -1.84 -23.36 25.61
N ASN A 115 -2.30 -22.38 24.84
CA ASN A 115 -3.70 -21.97 24.79
C ASN A 115 -4.23 -22.33 23.41
N ASP A 116 -5.46 -22.83 23.40
CA ASP A 116 -6.22 -23.19 22.21
C ASP A 116 -6.48 -21.92 21.37
N TRP A 117 -5.55 -21.61 20.46
CA TRP A 117 -5.71 -20.52 19.50
C TRP A 117 -6.77 -20.92 18.47
N LEU A 118 -7.93 -20.27 18.53
CA LEU A 118 -9.02 -20.53 17.60
C LEU A 118 -8.88 -19.61 16.39
N PRO A 119 -8.89 -20.14 15.15
CA PRO A 119 -9.04 -19.28 13.97
C PRO A 119 -10.40 -18.59 14.05
N ILE A 120 -10.40 -17.27 13.94
CA ILE A 120 -11.62 -16.45 14.01
C ILE A 120 -11.86 -15.63 12.73
N PHE A 121 -10.86 -15.53 11.86
CA PHE A 121 -10.97 -14.86 10.56
C PHE A 121 -10.02 -15.54 9.58
N GLN A 122 -10.52 -15.83 8.37
CA GLN A 122 -9.73 -16.40 7.29
C GLN A 122 -10.14 -15.72 5.98
N THR A 123 -9.20 -15.02 5.34
CA THR A 123 -9.50 -14.33 4.08
C THR A 123 -9.88 -15.32 2.97
N GLU A 124 -11.12 -15.23 2.50
CA GLU A 124 -11.64 -15.95 1.33
C GLU A 124 -11.98 -15.00 0.17
N ARG A 125 -12.20 -13.72 0.46
CA ARG A 125 -12.48 -12.66 -0.53
C ARG A 125 -11.90 -11.33 -0.07
N VAL A 126 -11.79 -10.39 -1.00
CA VAL A 126 -11.29 -9.03 -0.74
C VAL A 126 -12.27 -8.03 -1.31
N ASP A 127 -12.71 -7.10 -0.48
CA ASP A 127 -13.60 -6.02 -0.88
C ASP A 127 -13.03 -4.64 -0.53
N PRO A 128 -13.22 -3.65 -1.42
CA PRO A 128 -12.74 -2.30 -1.20
C PRO A 128 -13.50 -1.60 -0.06
N VAL A 129 -12.77 -0.88 0.78
CA VAL A 129 -13.32 0.10 1.74
C VAL A 129 -12.82 1.46 1.35
N GLU A 130 -13.73 2.38 1.05
CA GLU A 130 -13.38 3.75 0.71
C GLU A 130 -12.93 4.49 1.98
N VAL A 131 -11.71 5.02 1.93
CA VAL A 131 -11.13 5.86 2.98
C VAL A 131 -10.74 7.20 2.39
N THR A 132 -11.02 8.27 3.12
CA THR A 132 -10.56 9.62 2.77
C THR A 132 -9.29 9.98 3.53
N ALA A 133 -8.57 11.00 3.05
CA ALA A 133 -7.43 11.54 3.81
C ALA A 133 -7.85 12.05 5.21
N THR A 134 -9.09 12.54 5.34
CA THR A 134 -9.64 13.00 6.62
C THR A 134 -9.95 11.84 7.55
N ASP A 135 -10.40 10.69 7.04
CA ASP A 135 -10.62 9.49 7.84
C ASP A 135 -9.30 8.99 8.45
N LEU A 136 -8.25 8.88 7.64
CA LEU A 136 -6.94 8.36 8.08
C LEU A 136 -6.26 9.20 9.17
N VAL A 137 -6.54 10.50 9.23
CA VAL A 137 -6.02 11.39 10.28
C VAL A 137 -6.80 11.23 11.60
N GLN A 138 -8.06 10.78 11.52
CA GLN A 138 -8.90 10.54 12.68
C GLN A 138 -8.72 9.15 13.28
N VAL A 139 -8.32 8.15 12.46
CA VAL A 139 -8.10 6.78 12.93
C VAL A 139 -6.98 6.74 13.98
N PRO A 140 -7.26 6.30 15.22
CA PRO A 140 -6.25 6.26 16.28
C PRO A 140 -5.23 5.15 16.05
N ASP A 141 -4.01 5.36 16.56
CA ASP A 141 -2.96 4.34 16.52
C ASP A 141 -3.37 3.13 17.38
N LEU A 142 -3.22 1.90 16.86
CA LEU A 142 -3.56 0.66 17.57
C LEU A 142 -2.83 0.53 18.92
N SER A 143 -1.64 1.12 19.05
CA SER A 143 -0.88 1.16 20.31
C SER A 143 -1.57 1.95 21.42
N ALA A 144 -2.60 2.75 21.10
CA ALA A 144 -3.44 3.42 22.08
C ALA A 144 -4.44 2.47 22.77
N TYR A 145 -4.72 1.31 22.17
CA TYR A 145 -5.74 0.35 22.63
C TYR A 145 -5.16 -0.94 23.18
N GLY A 146 -3.85 -1.13 23.11
CA GLY A 146 -3.21 -2.37 23.48
C GLY A 146 -1.73 -2.45 23.12
N ASP A 147 -1.17 -3.64 23.30
CA ASP A 147 0.22 -3.95 23.00
C ASP A 147 0.34 -4.75 21.71
N LEU A 148 1.02 -4.16 20.72
CA LEU A 148 1.32 -4.81 19.43
C LEU A 148 2.75 -5.34 19.43
N GLN A 149 2.90 -6.65 19.29
CA GLN A 149 4.19 -7.33 19.20
C GLN A 149 4.34 -7.99 17.83
N ILE A 150 5.38 -7.60 17.09
CA ILE A 150 5.77 -8.29 15.85
C ILE A 150 6.51 -9.56 16.23
N THR A 151 5.85 -10.72 16.06
CA THR A 151 6.41 -12.03 16.43
C THR A 151 7.27 -12.62 15.31
N ARG A 152 7.01 -12.23 14.07
CA ARG A 152 7.81 -12.61 12.90
C ARG A 152 7.81 -11.49 11.87
N GLN A 153 9.00 -10.99 11.54
CA GLN A 153 9.16 -10.00 10.48
C GLN A 153 9.23 -10.69 9.12
N PRO A 154 8.61 -10.12 8.07
CA PRO A 154 8.90 -10.54 6.72
C PRO A 154 10.34 -10.12 6.39
N ASP A 155 11.10 -11.01 5.75
CA ASP A 155 12.42 -10.71 5.20
C ASP A 155 12.34 -10.86 3.69
N PRO A 156 12.04 -9.76 2.95
CA PRO A 156 11.96 -9.81 1.50
C PRO A 156 13.34 -10.06 0.89
N GLU A 157 13.44 -11.08 0.07
CA GLU A 157 14.67 -11.48 -0.61
C GLU A 157 14.42 -11.56 -2.11
N GLN A 158 15.33 -10.99 -2.91
CA GLN A 158 15.33 -11.22 -4.34
C GLN A 158 15.94 -12.60 -4.64
N VAL A 159 15.27 -13.40 -5.44
CA VAL A 159 15.71 -14.73 -5.87
C VAL A 159 15.97 -14.75 -7.37
N PRO A 160 16.87 -15.64 -7.86
CA PRO A 160 17.31 -15.61 -9.25
C PRO A 160 16.23 -16.02 -10.25
N ASP A 161 15.28 -16.88 -9.86
CA ASP A 161 14.29 -17.45 -10.76
C ASP A 161 13.01 -17.90 -10.04
N ALA A 162 11.96 -18.16 -10.83
CA ALA A 162 10.67 -18.63 -10.35
C ALA A 162 10.74 -19.98 -9.61
N ALA A 163 11.61 -20.89 -10.06
CA ALA A 163 11.76 -22.20 -9.44
C ALA A 163 12.28 -22.08 -8.00
N THR A 164 13.29 -21.24 -7.79
CA THR A 164 13.82 -20.90 -6.46
C THR A 164 12.74 -20.23 -5.61
N ALA A 165 11.95 -19.32 -6.20
CA ALA A 165 10.88 -18.66 -5.47
C ALA A 165 9.80 -19.64 -4.98
N ARG A 166 9.40 -20.60 -5.81
CA ARG A 166 8.48 -21.68 -5.48
C ARG A 166 9.04 -22.60 -4.40
N GLU A 167 10.31 -22.98 -4.48
CA GLU A 167 10.97 -23.78 -3.44
C GLU A 167 10.95 -23.08 -2.08
N ARG A 168 11.18 -21.76 -2.05
CA ARG A 168 11.25 -20.96 -0.82
C ARG A 168 9.89 -20.69 -0.18
N THR A 169 8.86 -20.52 -0.98
CA THR A 169 7.53 -20.08 -0.52
C THR A 169 6.49 -21.19 -0.52
N GLY A 170 6.69 -22.24 -1.30
CA GLY A 170 5.66 -23.24 -1.60
C GLY A 170 4.55 -22.72 -2.50
N LEU A 171 4.62 -21.46 -2.94
CA LEU A 171 3.63 -20.84 -3.83
C LEU A 171 4.07 -20.96 -5.28
N ASP A 172 3.09 -21.27 -6.12
CA ASP A 172 3.24 -21.27 -7.56
C ASP A 172 3.49 -19.83 -8.01
N VAL A 173 4.58 -19.58 -8.73
CA VAL A 173 4.87 -18.24 -9.26
C VAL A 173 4.06 -18.06 -10.53
N PRO A 174 3.18 -17.05 -10.62
CA PRO A 174 2.38 -16.86 -11.82
C PRO A 174 3.27 -16.56 -13.03
N GLU A 175 3.11 -17.32 -14.11
CA GLU A 175 3.77 -17.05 -15.38
C GLU A 175 2.89 -16.13 -16.23
N VAL A 176 3.49 -15.05 -16.77
CA VAL A 176 2.83 -14.16 -17.72
C VAL A 176 3.25 -14.58 -19.13
N ALA A 177 2.36 -15.31 -19.82
CA ALA A 177 2.66 -15.90 -21.13
C ALA A 177 2.91 -14.84 -22.22
N GLU A 178 2.12 -13.76 -22.22
CA GLU A 178 2.26 -12.64 -23.14
C GLU A 178 2.34 -11.33 -22.34
N LEU A 179 3.45 -10.60 -22.50
CA LEU A 179 3.62 -9.30 -21.84
C LEU A 179 2.75 -8.25 -22.54
N PRO A 180 1.99 -7.44 -21.78
CA PRO A 180 1.27 -6.30 -22.33
C PRO A 180 2.17 -5.30 -23.04
N GLU A 181 1.58 -4.48 -23.91
CA GLU A 181 2.30 -3.40 -24.58
C GLU A 181 2.97 -2.46 -23.54
N GLY A 182 4.23 -2.10 -23.80
CA GLY A 182 5.00 -1.27 -22.87
C GLY A 182 5.65 -2.02 -21.70
N VAL A 183 5.35 -3.31 -21.50
CA VAL A 183 6.07 -4.18 -20.57
C VAL A 183 7.13 -4.99 -21.33
N THR A 184 8.38 -4.89 -20.91
CA THR A 184 9.51 -5.54 -21.61
C THR A 184 10.51 -6.12 -20.62
N GLY A 185 11.27 -7.11 -21.07
CA GLY A 185 12.34 -7.72 -20.28
C GLY A 185 11.86 -8.89 -19.43
N GLU A 186 12.77 -9.41 -18.63
CA GLU A 186 12.51 -10.52 -17.70
C GLU A 186 12.10 -9.96 -16.32
N PRO A 187 11.22 -10.66 -15.59
CA PRO A 187 10.87 -10.24 -14.25
C PRO A 187 12.02 -10.45 -13.27
N ALA A 188 12.13 -9.57 -12.27
CA ALA A 188 12.83 -9.86 -11.04
C ALA A 188 11.89 -10.54 -10.05
N TYR A 189 12.34 -11.61 -9.41
CA TYR A 189 11.54 -12.36 -8.43
C TYR A 189 11.88 -11.93 -7.01
N GLN A 190 10.86 -11.67 -6.20
CA GLN A 190 10.98 -11.43 -4.77
C GLN A 190 10.17 -12.46 -4.00
N VAL A 191 10.71 -12.92 -2.88
CA VAL A 191 10.00 -13.76 -1.92
C VAL A 191 10.00 -13.11 -0.55
N ALA A 192 8.98 -13.37 0.24
CA ALA A 192 8.93 -13.00 1.64
C ALA A 192 8.40 -14.17 2.46
N GLY A 193 8.97 -14.37 3.65
CA GLY A 193 8.44 -15.32 4.63
C GLY A 193 7.09 -14.88 5.19
N VAL A 194 6.53 -15.73 6.06
CA VAL A 194 5.32 -15.39 6.83
C VAL A 194 5.59 -14.19 7.72
N VAL A 195 4.71 -13.20 7.72
CA VAL A 195 4.64 -12.15 8.74
C VAL A 195 3.72 -12.61 9.87
N GLY A 196 4.09 -12.29 11.11
CA GLY A 196 3.31 -12.63 12.29
C GLY A 196 3.32 -11.49 13.30
N ALA A 197 2.16 -11.20 13.87
CA ALA A 197 2.01 -10.24 14.95
C ALA A 197 1.02 -10.76 16.00
N THR A 198 1.19 -10.33 17.24
CA THR A 198 0.24 -10.54 18.32
C THR A 198 -0.17 -9.18 18.86
N PHE A 199 -1.47 -8.93 18.96
CA PHE A 199 -2.04 -7.76 19.61
C PHE A 199 -2.72 -8.19 20.90
N THR A 200 -2.40 -7.53 22.02
CA THR A 200 -3.06 -7.75 23.31
C THR A 200 -3.90 -6.54 23.64
N PHE A 201 -5.23 -6.69 23.71
CA PHE A 201 -6.13 -5.58 24.00
C PHE A 201 -6.04 -5.17 25.48
N SER A 202 -6.08 -3.87 25.76
CA SER A 202 -6.13 -3.31 27.12
C SER A 202 -7.27 -2.30 27.25
N ALA A 203 -8.28 -2.63 28.06
CA ALA A 203 -9.39 -1.74 28.35
C ALA A 203 -8.94 -0.45 29.03
N ASP A 204 -7.94 -0.53 29.92
CA ASP A 204 -7.38 0.63 30.61
C ASP A 204 -6.67 1.60 29.65
N GLN A 205 -5.87 1.08 28.70
CA GLN A 205 -5.22 1.93 27.69
C GLN A 205 -6.26 2.56 26.77
N ALA A 206 -7.22 1.77 26.31
CA ALA A 206 -8.31 2.25 25.47
C ALA A 206 -9.11 3.37 26.17
N ALA A 207 -9.44 3.19 27.45
CA ALA A 207 -10.17 4.20 28.22
C ALA A 207 -9.36 5.49 28.41
N GLN A 208 -8.05 5.38 28.62
CA GLN A 208 -7.15 6.54 28.70
C GLN A 208 -7.07 7.29 27.36
N ALA A 209 -6.99 6.55 26.25
CA ALA A 209 -6.97 7.13 24.90
C ALA A 209 -8.26 7.92 24.63
N ALA A 210 -9.43 7.31 24.86
CA ALA A 210 -10.71 8.00 24.70
C ALA A 210 -10.83 9.23 25.60
N ALA A 211 -10.42 9.13 26.87
CA ALA A 211 -10.48 10.25 27.81
C ALA A 211 -9.58 11.42 27.39
N ALA A 212 -8.45 11.15 26.73
CA ALA A 212 -7.54 12.18 26.20
C ALA A 212 -8.18 13.00 25.08
N GLU A 213 -9.12 12.41 24.34
CA GLU A 213 -9.90 13.05 23.28
C GLU A 213 -11.24 13.62 23.77
N GLY A 214 -11.54 13.47 25.07
CA GLY A 214 -12.80 13.90 25.68
C GLY A 214 -13.96 12.95 25.42
N GLU A 215 -13.67 11.74 24.95
CA GLU A 215 -14.63 10.68 24.65
C GLU A 215 -14.78 9.67 25.81
N VAL A 216 -15.87 8.93 25.79
CA VAL A 216 -16.16 7.88 26.78
C VAL A 216 -16.34 6.55 26.07
N LEU A 217 -15.56 5.54 26.48
CA LEU A 217 -15.69 4.20 25.90
C LEU A 217 -16.98 3.50 26.34
N PRO A 218 -17.59 2.69 25.45
CA PRO A 218 -18.54 1.68 25.88
C PRO A 218 -17.85 0.67 26.80
N PRO A 219 -18.60 0.05 27.75
CA PRO A 219 -18.02 -0.94 28.64
C PRO A 219 -17.49 -2.14 27.83
N PRO A 220 -16.26 -2.63 28.10
CA PRO A 220 -15.70 -3.76 27.39
C PRO A 220 -16.55 -5.03 27.61
N PRO A 221 -16.86 -5.80 26.56
CA PRO A 221 -17.54 -7.08 26.72
C PRO A 221 -16.70 -8.07 27.55
N PRO A 222 -17.33 -9.06 28.21
CA PRO A 222 -16.61 -10.04 29.01
C PRO A 222 -15.51 -10.76 28.21
N GLY A 223 -14.30 -10.80 28.75
CA GLY A 223 -13.18 -11.54 28.18
C GLY A 223 -12.35 -10.79 27.13
N ILE A 224 -12.72 -9.56 26.74
CA ILE A 224 -11.95 -8.79 25.75
C ILE A 224 -10.69 -8.16 26.36
N ASP A 225 -10.76 -7.72 27.62
CA ASP A 225 -9.62 -7.15 28.31
C ASP A 225 -8.55 -8.21 28.56
N GLY A 226 -7.32 -7.95 28.10
CA GLY A 226 -6.23 -8.92 28.09
C GLY A 226 -6.36 -10.02 27.02
N SER A 227 -7.39 -9.98 26.17
CA SER A 227 -7.48 -10.91 25.03
C SER A 227 -6.35 -10.68 24.04
N THR A 228 -5.92 -11.76 23.38
CA THR A 228 -4.83 -11.71 22.41
C THR A 228 -5.31 -12.16 21.03
N LEU A 229 -4.96 -11.35 20.03
CA LEU A 229 -5.22 -11.62 18.62
C LEU A 229 -3.89 -11.88 17.93
N ARG A 230 -3.77 -13.02 17.27
CA ARG A 230 -2.58 -13.36 16.48
C ARG A 230 -2.91 -13.23 15.00
N PHE A 231 -2.22 -12.32 14.34
CA PHE A 231 -2.27 -12.12 12.91
C PHE A 231 -1.16 -12.91 12.22
N GLN A 232 -1.47 -13.53 11.08
CA GLN A 232 -0.49 -14.16 10.18
C GLN A 232 -0.86 -13.88 8.74
N ALA A 233 0.15 -13.61 7.90
CA ALA A 233 -0.01 -13.54 6.45
C ALA A 233 1.25 -14.03 5.75
N GLY A 234 1.11 -14.51 4.53
CA GLY A 234 2.20 -15.08 3.75
C GLY A 234 2.39 -16.59 3.96
N PRO A 235 3.46 -17.17 3.39
CA PRO A 235 4.56 -16.54 2.65
C PRO A 235 4.07 -15.86 1.35
N GLY A 236 4.93 -15.06 0.72
CA GLY A 236 4.58 -14.33 -0.51
C GLY A 236 5.67 -14.43 -1.57
N VAL A 237 5.27 -14.36 -2.83
CA VAL A 237 6.13 -14.27 -4.00
C VAL A 237 5.62 -13.19 -4.95
N ALA A 238 6.54 -12.45 -5.58
CA ALA A 238 6.22 -11.47 -6.60
C ALA A 238 7.19 -11.56 -7.78
N ALA A 239 6.65 -11.47 -8.99
CA ALA A 239 7.38 -11.23 -10.22
C ALA A 239 7.18 -9.76 -10.63
N MET A 240 8.29 -9.04 -10.87
CA MET A 240 8.26 -7.61 -11.13
C MET A 240 8.99 -7.28 -12.44
N TRP A 241 8.27 -6.66 -13.37
CA TRP A 241 8.85 -6.07 -14.57
C TRP A 241 9.04 -4.58 -14.35
N SER A 242 10.23 -4.10 -14.70
CA SER A 242 10.60 -2.70 -14.53
C SER A 242 11.24 -2.15 -15.79
N GLN A 243 11.06 -0.84 -16.00
CA GLN A 243 11.83 -0.10 -16.99
C GLN A 243 13.32 -0.11 -16.63
N PRO A 244 14.23 0.17 -17.58
CA PRO A 244 15.66 0.34 -17.30
C PRO A 244 15.98 1.41 -16.24
N THR A 245 15.05 2.34 -16.00
CA THR A 245 15.12 3.36 -14.94
C THR A 245 14.85 2.81 -13.54
N GLY A 246 14.34 1.57 -13.44
CA GLY A 246 13.97 0.91 -12.19
C GLY A 246 12.50 1.08 -11.79
N VAL A 247 11.70 1.84 -12.54
CA VAL A 247 10.28 2.03 -12.27
C VAL A 247 9.50 0.77 -12.65
N PRO A 248 8.75 0.14 -11.72
CA PRO A 248 7.94 -1.04 -12.03
C PRO A 248 6.80 -0.69 -12.98
N THR A 249 6.62 -1.48 -14.02
CA THR A 249 5.53 -1.35 -15.01
C THR A 249 4.46 -2.41 -14.82
N LEU A 250 4.84 -3.60 -14.34
CA LEU A 250 3.94 -4.69 -14.00
C LEU A 250 4.48 -5.44 -12.79
N VAL A 251 3.59 -5.77 -11.86
CA VAL A 251 3.85 -6.60 -10.69
C VAL A 251 2.77 -7.66 -10.64
N VAL A 252 3.17 -8.91 -10.52
CA VAL A 252 2.28 -10.03 -10.27
C VAL A 252 2.72 -10.71 -8.99
N ALA A 253 1.84 -10.84 -8.01
CA ALA A 253 2.16 -11.36 -6.69
C ALA A 253 1.14 -12.39 -6.22
N ARG A 254 1.61 -13.40 -5.50
CA ARG A 254 0.79 -14.33 -4.72
C ARG A 254 1.25 -14.31 -3.28
N VAL A 255 0.30 -14.33 -2.35
CA VAL A 255 0.59 -14.35 -0.91
C VAL A 255 -0.43 -15.22 -0.20
N GLY A 256 0.02 -16.05 0.73
CA GLY A 256 -0.88 -16.76 1.63
C GLY A 256 -1.79 -15.77 2.34
N ALA A 257 -3.10 -15.95 2.18
CA ALA A 257 -4.07 -14.95 2.58
C ALA A 257 -4.06 -14.74 4.10
N PRO A 258 -4.30 -13.51 4.59
CA PRO A 258 -4.27 -13.21 6.01
C PRO A 258 -5.25 -14.05 6.84
N GLN A 259 -4.82 -14.38 8.06
CA GLN A 259 -5.60 -15.11 9.06
C GLN A 259 -5.45 -14.46 10.43
N VAL A 260 -6.53 -14.48 11.21
CA VAL A 260 -6.52 -14.03 12.61
C VAL A 260 -6.97 -15.16 13.53
N PHE A 261 -6.21 -15.35 14.60
CA PHE A 261 -6.52 -16.28 15.67
C PHE A 261 -6.78 -15.51 16.96
N SER A 262 -7.64 -16.02 17.81
CA SER A 262 -7.98 -15.43 19.11
C SER A 262 -7.68 -16.39 20.24
N SER A 263 -7.30 -15.84 21.40
CA SER A 263 -7.13 -16.60 22.63
C SER A 263 -8.44 -16.95 23.35
N GLY A 264 -9.59 -16.77 22.70
CA GLY A 264 -10.89 -17.24 23.21
C GLY A 264 -12.05 -16.27 23.05
N VAL A 265 -11.84 -15.09 22.49
CA VAL A 265 -12.92 -14.14 22.18
C VAL A 265 -13.41 -14.37 20.75
N PRO A 266 -14.73 -14.55 20.53
CA PRO A 266 -15.30 -14.71 19.19
C PRO A 266 -15.06 -13.50 18.29
N PHE A 267 -14.97 -13.74 16.98
CA PHE A 267 -14.78 -12.69 15.97
C PHE A 267 -15.79 -11.54 16.12
N GLU A 268 -17.07 -11.86 16.16
CA GLU A 268 -18.18 -10.89 16.28
C GLU A 268 -17.98 -9.95 17.49
N THR A 269 -17.57 -10.50 18.64
CA THR A 269 -17.34 -9.70 19.86
C THR A 269 -16.16 -8.75 19.70
N VAL A 270 -15.08 -9.19 19.06
CA VAL A 270 -13.92 -8.34 18.75
C VAL A 270 -14.32 -7.26 17.75
N ARG A 271 -14.94 -7.64 16.62
CA ARG A 271 -15.40 -6.73 15.57
C ARG A 271 -16.32 -5.66 16.15
N ASP A 272 -17.41 -6.07 16.78
CA ASP A 272 -18.46 -5.15 17.24
C ASP A 272 -17.92 -4.16 18.27
N TYR A 273 -17.04 -4.64 19.16
CA TYR A 273 -16.43 -3.77 20.14
C TYR A 273 -15.44 -2.78 19.51
N LEU A 274 -14.54 -3.23 18.63
CA LEU A 274 -13.60 -2.35 17.93
C LEU A 274 -14.34 -1.28 17.09
N LEU A 275 -15.42 -1.67 16.41
CA LEU A 275 -16.27 -0.74 15.64
C LEU A 275 -17.17 0.16 16.51
N SER A 276 -17.23 -0.08 17.82
CA SER A 276 -17.93 0.77 18.79
C SER A 276 -17.00 1.78 19.48
N LEU A 277 -15.68 1.66 19.27
CA LEU A 277 -14.72 2.59 19.85
C LEU A 277 -14.84 3.96 19.17
N PRO A 278 -14.74 5.06 19.93
CA PRO A 278 -14.67 6.40 19.39
C PRO A 278 -13.37 6.60 18.59
N GLY A 279 -13.40 7.51 17.62
CA GLY A 279 -12.27 7.83 16.74
C GLY A 279 -12.34 7.18 15.35
N LEU A 280 -13.25 6.22 15.13
CA LEU A 280 -13.57 5.73 13.79
C LEU A 280 -14.68 6.59 13.17
N PRO A 281 -14.48 7.14 11.96
CA PRO A 281 -15.54 7.84 11.24
C PRO A 281 -16.76 6.92 11.02
N ASP A 282 -17.98 7.42 11.27
CA ASP A 282 -19.22 6.63 11.20
C ASP A 282 -19.35 5.85 9.86
N GLY A 283 -19.08 6.53 8.75
CA GLY A 283 -19.14 5.91 7.41
C GLY A 283 -18.08 4.83 7.18
N LEU A 284 -16.92 4.90 7.85
CA LEU A 284 -15.91 3.86 7.81
C LEU A 284 -16.32 2.67 8.70
N ALA A 285 -16.85 2.95 9.88
CA ALA A 285 -17.34 1.92 10.79
C ALA A 285 -18.49 1.10 10.17
N ASP A 286 -19.40 1.76 9.45
CA ASP A 286 -20.51 1.11 8.75
C ASP A 286 -20.03 0.22 7.60
N GLN A 287 -19.12 0.71 6.75
CA GLN A 287 -18.51 -0.10 5.69
C GLN A 287 -17.81 -1.35 6.26
N LEU A 288 -17.01 -1.18 7.32
CA LEU A 288 -16.32 -2.29 7.95
C LEU A 288 -17.31 -3.29 8.56
N ARG A 289 -18.40 -2.82 9.17
CA ARG A 289 -19.45 -3.68 9.75
C ARG A 289 -20.13 -4.53 8.69
N ASP A 290 -20.46 -3.94 7.53
CA ASP A 290 -21.13 -4.64 6.44
C ASP A 290 -20.23 -5.74 5.83
N LEU A 291 -18.95 -5.42 5.59
CA LEU A 291 -18.00 -6.37 4.99
C LEU A 291 -17.64 -7.52 5.91
N SER A 292 -17.54 -7.28 7.22
CA SER A 292 -17.07 -8.29 8.17
C SER A 292 -18.19 -9.18 8.72
N THR A 293 -19.32 -9.30 8.03
CA THR A 293 -20.45 -10.16 8.43
C THR A 293 -20.14 -11.66 8.35
N ASP A 294 -19.22 -12.06 7.49
CA ASP A 294 -18.87 -13.46 7.22
C ASP A 294 -17.56 -13.94 7.89
N ALA A 295 -16.82 -13.02 8.54
CA ALA A 295 -15.48 -13.26 9.06
C ALA A 295 -14.48 -13.82 8.02
N ALA A 296 -14.72 -13.52 6.74
CA ALA A 296 -13.93 -14.03 5.61
C ALA A 296 -13.58 -12.97 4.57
N THR A 297 -14.27 -11.83 4.58
CA THR A 297 -13.96 -10.70 3.69
C THR A 297 -12.87 -9.81 4.28
N LEU A 298 -11.74 -9.72 3.58
CA LEU A 298 -10.67 -8.79 3.92
C LEU A 298 -10.98 -7.39 3.37
N PRO A 299 -11.17 -6.37 4.22
CA PRO A 299 -11.32 -5.01 3.75
C PRO A 299 -9.99 -4.51 3.16
N LEU A 300 -10.07 -3.98 1.95
CA LEU A 300 -8.96 -3.35 1.24
C LEU A 300 -9.14 -1.83 1.25
N PRO A 301 -8.39 -1.07 2.05
CA PRO A 301 -8.50 0.37 2.08
C PRO A 301 -8.17 0.98 0.71
N VAL A 302 -9.06 1.81 0.19
CA VAL A 302 -8.92 2.47 -1.10
C VAL A 302 -9.06 3.98 -0.90
N PRO A 303 -8.05 4.79 -1.27
CA PRO A 303 -8.15 6.24 -1.17
C PRO A 303 -9.20 6.76 -2.15
N ALA A 304 -10.36 7.14 -1.64
CA ALA A 304 -11.55 7.46 -2.44
C ALA A 304 -11.29 8.61 -3.42
N GLU A 305 -10.39 9.54 -3.07
CA GLU A 305 -10.04 10.70 -3.90
C GLU A 305 -9.05 10.36 -5.03
N LEU A 306 -8.40 9.20 -4.98
CA LEU A 306 -7.32 8.83 -5.92
C LEU A 306 -7.66 7.62 -6.77
N VAL A 307 -8.51 6.72 -6.28
CA VAL A 307 -8.77 5.42 -6.88
C VAL A 307 -10.28 5.16 -6.91
N THR A 308 -10.74 4.51 -7.97
CA THR A 308 -12.08 3.93 -8.07
C THR A 308 -11.97 2.41 -8.06
N SER A 309 -12.92 1.73 -7.43
CA SER A 309 -13.02 0.28 -7.42
C SER A 309 -14.19 -0.22 -8.27
N SER A 310 -14.06 -1.44 -8.78
CA SER A 310 -15.12 -2.21 -9.44
C SER A 310 -14.84 -3.70 -9.23
N THR A 311 -15.77 -4.56 -9.64
CA THR A 311 -15.59 -6.01 -9.60
C THR A 311 -15.45 -6.59 -11.00
N ALA A 312 -14.72 -7.69 -11.11
CA ALA A 312 -14.59 -8.47 -12.34
C ALA A 312 -14.42 -9.96 -12.01
N ASP A 313 -14.67 -10.82 -12.99
CA ASP A 313 -14.37 -12.25 -12.89
C ASP A 313 -12.97 -12.54 -13.45
N VAL A 314 -12.18 -13.32 -12.69
CA VAL A 314 -10.91 -13.91 -13.07
C VAL A 314 -11.02 -15.41 -12.85
N ASP A 315 -11.27 -16.15 -13.93
CA ASP A 315 -11.36 -17.62 -13.95
C ASP A 315 -12.35 -18.22 -12.93
N GLY A 316 -13.49 -17.54 -12.71
CA GLY A 316 -14.51 -17.95 -11.76
C GLY A 316 -14.32 -17.42 -10.33
N SER A 317 -13.20 -16.74 -10.06
CA SER A 317 -12.96 -15.98 -8.83
C SER A 317 -13.40 -14.53 -8.99
N GLU A 318 -14.15 -14.01 -8.01
CA GLU A 318 -14.50 -12.59 -7.95
C GLU A 318 -13.25 -11.77 -7.57
N ALA A 319 -12.89 -10.83 -8.45
CA ALA A 319 -11.74 -9.96 -8.29
C ALA A 319 -12.19 -8.51 -8.06
N THR A 320 -11.49 -7.82 -7.15
CA THR A 320 -11.56 -6.38 -6.97
C THR A 320 -10.59 -5.70 -7.92
N VAL A 321 -11.11 -4.84 -8.78
CA VAL A 321 -10.34 -4.02 -9.74
C VAL A 321 -10.25 -2.60 -9.21
N LEU A 322 -9.03 -2.13 -9.00
CA LEU A 322 -8.70 -0.77 -8.61
C LEU A 322 -8.15 -0.02 -9.82
N THR A 323 -8.65 1.18 -10.07
CA THR A 323 -8.14 2.05 -11.15
C THR A 323 -7.90 3.43 -10.58
N SER A 324 -6.71 3.99 -10.80
CA SER A 324 -6.45 5.37 -10.44
C SER A 324 -7.36 6.29 -11.23
N ARG A 325 -7.85 7.37 -10.62
CA ARG A 325 -8.77 8.31 -11.27
C ARG A 325 -8.18 9.02 -12.49
N ASN A 326 -6.85 9.07 -12.60
CA ASN A 326 -6.14 9.57 -13.78
C ASN A 326 -5.91 8.50 -14.88
N GLY A 327 -6.34 7.25 -14.65
CA GLY A 327 -6.22 6.14 -15.59
C GLY A 327 -4.79 5.62 -15.82
N LEU A 328 -3.80 6.10 -15.07
CA LEU A 328 -2.38 5.76 -15.27
C LEU A 328 -1.97 4.44 -14.62
N PHE A 329 -2.71 4.00 -13.61
CA PHE A 329 -2.42 2.78 -12.86
C PHE A 329 -3.69 2.00 -12.59
N ALA A 330 -3.56 0.69 -12.61
CA ALA A 330 -4.62 -0.20 -12.16
C ALA A 330 -4.03 -1.34 -11.32
N GLY A 331 -4.92 -2.02 -10.61
CA GLY A 331 -4.64 -3.22 -9.83
C GLY A 331 -5.84 -4.16 -9.89
N VAL A 332 -5.61 -5.45 -9.90
CA VAL A 332 -6.61 -6.50 -9.81
C VAL A 332 -6.19 -7.39 -8.66
N VAL A 333 -7.06 -7.63 -7.69
CA VAL A 333 -6.79 -8.51 -6.55
C VAL A 333 -7.95 -9.47 -6.34
N TRP A 334 -7.64 -10.73 -6.12
CA TRP A 334 -8.61 -11.75 -5.79
C TRP A 334 -8.01 -12.77 -4.83
N VAL A 335 -8.86 -13.62 -4.29
CA VAL A 335 -8.46 -14.70 -3.38
C VAL A 335 -9.02 -16.00 -3.93
N GLU A 336 -8.17 -17.00 -4.00
CA GLU A 336 -8.51 -18.34 -4.44
C GLU A 336 -7.76 -19.35 -3.57
N ASP A 337 -8.45 -20.35 -3.03
CA ASP A 337 -7.88 -21.41 -2.19
C ASP A 337 -6.95 -20.92 -1.06
N GLY A 338 -7.31 -19.79 -0.43
CA GLY A 338 -6.53 -19.18 0.66
C GLY A 338 -5.22 -18.51 0.20
N VAL A 339 -5.07 -18.25 -1.10
CA VAL A 339 -3.99 -17.47 -1.70
C VAL A 339 -4.57 -16.19 -2.30
N MET A 340 -4.10 -15.05 -1.83
CA MET A 340 -4.41 -13.75 -2.42
C MET A 340 -3.46 -13.50 -3.59
N THR A 341 -4.00 -13.28 -4.78
CA THR A 341 -3.25 -12.93 -5.98
C THR A 341 -3.51 -11.48 -6.35
N GLY A 342 -2.46 -10.76 -6.72
CA GLY A 342 -2.53 -9.36 -7.14
C GLY A 342 -1.76 -9.13 -8.43
N VAL A 343 -2.36 -8.42 -9.39
CA VAL A 343 -1.72 -7.93 -10.61
C VAL A 343 -1.85 -6.41 -10.61
N ALA A 344 -0.76 -5.67 -10.66
CA ALA A 344 -0.78 -4.21 -10.64
C ALA A 344 0.27 -3.63 -11.58
N GLY A 345 -0.02 -2.46 -12.17
CA GLY A 345 0.90 -1.87 -13.11
C GLY A 345 0.45 -0.53 -13.67
N SER A 346 1.34 0.08 -14.46
CA SER A 346 1.03 1.27 -15.25
C SER A 346 0.34 0.88 -16.57
N LEU A 347 -0.76 0.15 -16.44
CA LEU A 347 -1.54 -0.45 -17.51
C LEU A 347 -3.02 -0.14 -17.27
N SER A 348 -3.84 -0.22 -18.31
CA SER A 348 -5.29 -0.11 -18.15
C SER A 348 -5.86 -1.31 -17.38
N ALA A 349 -7.05 -1.14 -16.81
CA ALA A 349 -7.75 -2.22 -16.12
C ALA A 349 -8.01 -3.42 -17.03
N ASP A 350 -8.35 -3.18 -18.31
CA ASP A 350 -8.63 -4.26 -19.27
C ASP A 350 -7.36 -5.06 -19.63
N GLU A 351 -6.21 -4.39 -19.76
CA GLU A 351 -4.92 -5.05 -19.96
C GLU A 351 -4.54 -5.90 -18.74
N LEU A 352 -4.69 -5.37 -17.53
CA LEU A 352 -4.40 -6.13 -16.31
C LEU A 352 -5.35 -7.31 -16.10
N LEU A 353 -6.63 -7.16 -16.45
CA LEU A 353 -7.58 -8.28 -16.41
C LEU A 353 -7.22 -9.36 -17.44
N SER A 354 -6.70 -8.97 -18.60
CA SER A 354 -6.19 -9.91 -19.59
C SER A 354 -4.97 -10.66 -19.08
N VAL A 355 -4.05 -9.99 -18.38
CA VAL A 355 -2.92 -10.63 -17.70
C VAL A 355 -3.41 -11.57 -16.59
N ALA A 356 -4.34 -11.10 -15.74
CA ALA A 356 -4.85 -11.86 -14.60
C ALA A 356 -5.49 -13.19 -15.02
N ARG A 357 -6.32 -13.18 -16.07
CA ARG A 357 -6.95 -14.38 -16.66
C ARG A 357 -5.99 -15.26 -17.46
N GLY A 358 -4.80 -14.74 -17.76
CA GLY A 358 -3.75 -15.45 -18.48
C GLY A 358 -2.73 -16.10 -17.56
N LEU A 359 -2.86 -15.96 -16.22
CA LEU A 359 -1.90 -16.51 -15.28
C LEU A 359 -2.02 -18.03 -15.22
N GLY A 360 -0.89 -18.72 -15.41
CA GLY A 360 -0.70 -20.14 -15.16
C GLY A 360 0.01 -20.42 -13.84
#